data_AF-B7PUY4-F1
#
_entry.id   AF-B7PUY4-F1
#
_cell.length_a   1.000
_cell.length_b   1.000
_cell.length_c   1.000
_cell.angle_alpha   90.00
_cell.angle_beta   90.00
_cell.angle_gamma   90.00
#
_symmetry.space_group_name_H-M   'P 1'
#
loop_
_entity.id
_entity.type
_entity.pdbx_description
1 polymer ?
#
loop_
_entity_poly.entity_id
_entity_poly.type
_entity_poly.pdbx_seq_one_letter_code
_entity_poly.pdbx_strand_id
1 'polypeptide(L)'
;MDDKENRDAIVDCATVSLNCPLKRARLVVPCRGADCRHVQCFDALAYLRLNEATVRPLWRCPVCDKDVDVRALRLDLFTLEVLRQVAESCDAVKLFGGGLWTAVDKRADVICIEDSPARPLRLVNRELEVSFIDLTASFTEDA
;
A
#
# COMPACT_ATOMS: atom_id res chain seq x y z
N MET A 1 -18.21 -18.86 33.67
CA MET A 1 -18.94 -18.22 32.55
C MET A 1 -18.23 -16.89 32.38
N ASP A 2 -17.26 -16.87 31.48
CA ASP A 2 -16.39 -15.70 31.31
C ASP A 2 -17.09 -14.74 30.35
N ASP A 3 -17.66 -13.69 30.91
CA ASP A 3 -18.19 -12.56 30.16
C ASP A 3 -17.01 -11.87 29.46
N LYS A 4 -16.84 -12.18 28.17
CA LYS A 4 -15.89 -11.49 27.29
C LYS A 4 -16.34 -10.04 27.14
N GLU A 5 -15.70 -9.19 27.90
CA GLU A 5 -15.82 -7.74 27.86
C GLU A 5 -15.66 -7.24 26.41
N ASN A 6 -16.75 -6.69 25.88
CA ASN A 6 -16.82 -6.08 24.56
C ASN A 6 -15.94 -4.81 24.56
N ARG A 7 -14.77 -4.87 23.91
CA ARG A 7 -13.91 -3.69 23.72
C ARG A 7 -14.49 -2.85 22.58
N ASP A 8 -15.49 -2.02 22.90
CA ASP A 8 -16.03 -1.01 21.99
C ASP A 8 -15.00 0.10 21.74
N ALA A 9 -14.05 -0.15 20.84
CA ALA A 9 -13.18 0.89 20.31
C ALA A 9 -13.97 1.73 19.30
N ILE A 10 -14.28 2.98 19.64
CA ILE A 10 -14.85 3.94 18.69
C ILE A 10 -13.72 4.41 17.76
N VAL A 11 -13.73 3.93 16.51
CA VAL A 11 -12.81 4.38 15.47
C VAL A 11 -13.34 5.69 14.89
N ASP A 12 -12.67 6.79 15.21
CA ASP A 12 -13.03 8.13 14.75
C ASP A 12 -12.67 8.36 13.26
N CYS A 13 -11.57 7.74 12.80
CA CYS A 13 -11.18 7.74 11.40
C CYS A 13 -10.35 6.51 11.01
N ALA A 14 -10.31 6.20 9.70
CA ALA A 14 -9.51 5.13 9.13
C ALA A 14 -8.58 5.67 8.03
N THR A 15 -7.29 5.39 8.12
CA THR A 15 -6.33 5.67 7.03
C THR A 15 -6.36 4.54 6.01
N VAL A 16 -6.58 4.87 4.74
CA VAL A 16 -6.72 3.90 3.64
C VAL A 16 -5.74 4.24 2.53
N SER A 17 -5.05 3.22 1.98
CA SER A 17 -4.14 3.42 0.86
C SER A 17 -4.91 3.48 -0.46
N LEU A 18 -4.48 4.39 -1.33
CA LEU A 18 -4.92 4.50 -2.72
C LEU A 18 -4.13 3.58 -3.65
N ASN A 19 -3.20 2.79 -3.11
CA ASN A 19 -2.45 1.77 -3.82
C ASN A 19 -3.08 0.39 -3.61
N CYS A 20 -3.13 -0.39 -4.68
CA CYS A 20 -3.65 -1.74 -4.67
C CYS A 20 -2.66 -2.69 -3.98
N PRO A 21 -3.11 -3.52 -3.00
CA PRO A 21 -2.23 -4.48 -2.32
C PRO A 21 -1.71 -5.58 -3.25
N LEU A 22 -2.46 -5.91 -4.32
CA LEU A 22 -2.06 -6.95 -5.28
C LEU A 22 -0.98 -6.47 -6.25
N LYS A 23 -1.24 -5.38 -6.97
CA LYS A 23 -0.33 -4.87 -8.01
C LYS A 23 0.70 -3.87 -7.49
N ARG A 24 0.66 -3.53 -6.20
CA ARG A 24 1.57 -2.59 -5.52
C ARG A 24 1.68 -1.24 -6.26
N ALA A 25 0.58 -0.79 -6.85
CA ALA A 25 0.48 0.41 -7.66
C ALA A 25 -0.90 1.05 -7.49
N ARG A 26 -1.01 2.33 -7.86
CA ARG A 26 -2.24 3.13 -7.71
C ARG A 26 -3.46 2.40 -8.28
N LEU A 27 -4.53 2.39 -7.51
CA LEU A 27 -5.82 1.83 -7.92
C LEU A 27 -6.30 2.54 -9.19
N VAL A 28 -6.75 1.75 -10.18
CA VAL A 28 -7.38 2.27 -11.41
C VAL A 28 -8.86 1.87 -11.40
N VAL A 29 -9.14 0.61 -11.07
CA VAL A 29 -10.51 0.10 -10.95
C VAL A 29 -10.70 -0.40 -9.52
N PRO A 30 -10.95 0.48 -8.53
CA PRO A 30 -11.10 0.09 -7.14
C PRO A 30 -12.34 -0.78 -6.95
N CYS A 31 -12.16 -1.92 -6.30
CA CYS A 31 -13.25 -2.85 -6.01
C CYS A 31 -13.08 -3.54 -4.65
N ARG A 32 -14.17 -4.16 -4.20
CA ARG A 32 -14.26 -5.06 -3.04
C ARG A 32 -15.19 -6.23 -3.36
N GLY A 33 -15.19 -7.24 -2.51
CA GLY A 33 -16.26 -8.23 -2.52
C GLY A 33 -17.52 -7.70 -1.83
N ALA A 34 -18.69 -8.23 -2.19
CA ALA A 34 -19.97 -7.85 -1.61
C ALA A 34 -20.02 -8.02 -0.08
N ASP A 35 -19.34 -9.05 0.46
CA ASP A 35 -19.33 -9.37 1.90
C ASP A 35 -18.07 -8.87 2.63
N CYS A 36 -17.23 -8.08 1.95
CA CYS A 36 -16.05 -7.45 2.54
C CYS A 36 -16.47 -6.36 3.54
N ARG A 37 -15.90 -6.39 4.74
CA ARG A 37 -16.14 -5.37 5.80
C ARG A 37 -14.96 -4.43 6.03
N HIS A 38 -13.89 -4.60 5.26
CA HIS A 38 -12.76 -3.68 5.25
C HIS A 38 -13.02 -2.53 4.28
N VAL A 39 -12.34 -1.40 4.51
CA VAL A 39 -12.46 -0.24 3.61
C VAL A 39 -11.46 -0.32 2.44
N GLN A 40 -10.27 -0.86 2.67
CA GLN A 40 -9.20 -0.95 1.65
C GLN A 40 -9.68 -1.63 0.37
N CYS A 41 -9.57 -0.96 -0.77
CA CYS A 41 -9.88 -1.55 -2.08
C CYS A 41 -8.69 -2.31 -2.66
N PHE A 42 -8.99 -3.20 -3.59
CA PHE A 42 -8.02 -3.78 -4.52
C PHE A 42 -8.45 -3.52 -5.96
N ASP A 43 -7.54 -3.68 -6.92
CA ASP A 43 -7.77 -3.37 -8.32
C ASP A 43 -8.45 -4.54 -9.05
N ALA A 44 -9.62 -4.29 -9.63
CA ALA A 44 -10.43 -5.34 -10.25
C ALA A 44 -9.72 -6.03 -11.41
N LEU A 45 -9.03 -5.28 -12.27
CA LEU A 45 -8.35 -5.85 -13.43
C LEU A 45 -7.15 -6.69 -12.99
N ALA A 46 -6.38 -6.22 -12.02
CA ALA A 46 -5.29 -7.01 -11.44
C ALA A 46 -5.81 -8.31 -10.80
N TYR A 47 -6.93 -8.22 -10.07
CA TYR A 47 -7.56 -9.37 -9.43
C TYR A 47 -8.04 -10.43 -10.43
N LEU A 48 -8.73 -9.99 -11.49
CA LEU A 48 -9.24 -10.90 -12.53
C LEU A 48 -8.09 -11.58 -13.27
N ARG A 49 -7.07 -10.82 -13.68
CA ARG A 49 -5.88 -11.37 -14.37
C ARG A 49 -5.14 -12.40 -13.52
N LEU A 50 -4.98 -12.13 -12.21
CA LEU A 50 -4.33 -13.05 -11.29
C LEU A 50 -5.08 -14.38 -11.18
N ASN A 51 -6.41 -14.33 -11.02
CA ASN A 51 -7.23 -15.54 -10.94
C ASN A 51 -7.29 -16.28 -12.28
N GLU A 52 -7.36 -15.57 -13.40
CA GLU A 52 -7.34 -16.18 -14.75
C GLU A 52 -6.03 -16.92 -15.04
N ALA A 53 -4.88 -16.37 -14.63
CA ALA A 53 -3.57 -17.00 -14.81
C ALA A 53 -3.32 -18.20 -13.89
N THR A 54 -4.17 -18.40 -12.86
CA THR A 54 -4.00 -19.45 -11.87
C THR A 54 -4.76 -20.71 -12.30
N VAL A 55 -4.09 -21.87 -12.36
CA VAL A 55 -4.72 -23.15 -12.78
C VAL A 55 -5.92 -23.55 -11.90
N ARG A 56 -5.86 -23.22 -10.60
CA ARG A 56 -6.96 -23.39 -9.64
C ARG A 56 -7.15 -22.11 -8.82
N PRO A 57 -7.91 -21.13 -9.33
CA PRO A 57 -8.12 -19.88 -8.62
C PRO A 57 -8.97 -20.12 -7.38
N LEU A 58 -8.49 -19.63 -6.23
CA LEU A 58 -9.20 -19.73 -4.96
C LEU A 58 -10.28 -18.64 -4.81
N TRP A 59 -10.26 -17.59 -5.65
CA TRP A 59 -11.22 -16.49 -5.60
C TRP A 59 -11.34 -15.86 -4.21
N ARG A 60 -10.19 -15.57 -3.58
CA ARG A 60 -10.13 -14.99 -2.23
C ARG A 60 -9.79 -13.52 -2.27
N CYS A 61 -10.41 -12.73 -1.40
CA CYS A 61 -10.11 -11.32 -1.25
C CYS A 61 -8.66 -11.13 -0.78
N PRO A 62 -7.84 -10.31 -1.48
CA PRO A 62 -6.45 -10.08 -1.08
C PRO A 62 -6.28 -9.25 0.20
N VAL A 63 -7.37 -8.72 0.77
CA VAL A 63 -7.33 -7.88 1.97
C VAL A 63 -7.81 -8.65 3.20
N CYS A 64 -8.92 -9.38 3.09
CA CYS A 64 -9.55 -10.04 4.23
C CYS A 64 -9.73 -11.55 4.07
N ASP A 65 -9.24 -12.11 2.97
CA ASP A 65 -9.32 -13.53 2.68
C ASP A 65 -10.75 -14.08 2.77
N LYS A 66 -11.77 -13.32 2.36
CA LYS A 66 -13.13 -13.85 2.16
C LYS A 66 -13.31 -14.33 0.72
N ASP A 67 -14.27 -15.20 0.49
CA ASP A 67 -14.63 -15.62 -0.87
C ASP A 67 -15.21 -14.43 -1.65
N VAL A 68 -14.64 -14.18 -2.82
CA VAL A 68 -15.02 -13.12 -3.75
C VAL A 68 -14.91 -13.67 -5.17
N ASP A 69 -15.91 -14.43 -5.59
CA ASP A 69 -16.02 -14.81 -6.99
C ASP A 69 -16.32 -13.59 -7.87
N VAL A 70 -16.30 -13.80 -9.19
CA VAL A 70 -16.58 -12.74 -10.18
C VAL A 70 -17.93 -12.05 -9.95
N ARG A 71 -18.94 -12.79 -9.45
CA ARG A 71 -20.30 -12.28 -9.22
C ARG A 71 -20.38 -11.48 -7.92
N ALA A 72 -19.48 -11.71 -6.98
CA ALA A 72 -19.37 -10.97 -5.73
C ALA A 72 -18.55 -9.67 -5.85
N LEU A 73 -17.80 -9.47 -6.94
CA LEU A 73 -17.05 -8.22 -7.18
C LEU A 73 -17.98 -7.01 -7.27
N ARG A 74 -17.64 -5.94 -6.54
CA ARG A 74 -18.33 -4.65 -6.54
C ARG A 74 -17.32 -3.54 -6.74
N LEU A 75 -17.60 -2.65 -7.68
CA LEU A 75 -16.82 -1.43 -7.85
C LEU A 75 -17.09 -0.49 -6.68
N ASP A 76 -16.01 0.09 -6.15
CA ASP A 76 -16.11 1.10 -5.11
C ASP A 76 -16.14 2.49 -5.73
N LEU A 77 -17.35 3.04 -5.88
CA LEU A 77 -17.55 4.35 -6.47
C LEU A 77 -17.04 5.49 -5.58
N PHE A 78 -17.02 5.31 -4.27
CA PHE A 78 -16.51 6.31 -3.34
C PHE A 78 -14.99 6.47 -3.51
N THR A 79 -14.25 5.37 -3.49
CA THR A 79 -12.80 5.34 -3.69
C THR A 79 -12.45 5.79 -5.11
N LEU A 80 -13.26 5.44 -6.10
CA LEU A 80 -13.09 5.94 -7.47
C LEU A 80 -13.20 7.46 -7.53
N GLU A 81 -14.16 8.05 -6.83
CA GLU A 81 -14.33 9.50 -6.78
C GLU A 81 -13.17 10.18 -6.03
N VAL A 82 -12.74 9.62 -4.90
CA VAL A 82 -11.54 10.09 -4.17
C VAL A 82 -10.31 10.11 -5.08
N LEU A 83 -10.06 9.05 -5.85
CA LEU A 83 -8.93 8.94 -6.77
C LEU A 83 -8.90 10.05 -7.83
N ARG A 84 -10.07 10.59 -8.21
CA ARG A 84 -10.21 11.69 -9.19
C ARG A 84 -9.97 13.07 -8.57
N GLN A 85 -10.21 13.21 -7.27
CA GLN A 85 -10.10 14.48 -6.56
C GLN A 85 -8.72 14.70 -5.92
N VAL A 86 -8.03 13.62 -5.53
CA VAL A 86 -6.69 13.71 -4.94
C VAL A 86 -5.59 13.88 -5.99
N ALA A 87 -4.49 14.55 -5.61
CA ALA A 87 -3.29 14.61 -6.42
C ALA A 87 -2.72 13.20 -6.71
N GLU A 88 -2.04 13.04 -7.85
CA GLU A 88 -1.42 11.77 -8.23
C GLU A 88 -0.34 11.31 -7.25
N SER A 89 0.35 12.25 -6.59
CA SER A 89 1.37 12.00 -5.57
C SER A 89 0.81 11.55 -4.22
N CYS A 90 -0.51 11.66 -4.01
CA CYS A 90 -1.17 11.26 -2.78
C CYS A 90 -1.45 9.74 -2.79
N ASP A 91 -0.89 9.03 -1.81
CA ASP A 91 -0.97 7.56 -1.72
C ASP A 91 -1.97 7.05 -0.68
N ALA A 92 -2.53 7.93 0.14
CA ALA A 92 -3.45 7.56 1.20
C ALA A 92 -4.40 8.70 1.57
N VAL A 93 -5.56 8.34 2.10
CA VAL A 93 -6.56 9.27 2.64
C VAL A 93 -6.96 8.85 4.04
N LYS A 94 -7.34 9.80 4.88
CA LYS A 94 -8.06 9.53 6.13
C LYS A 94 -9.55 9.68 5.85
N LEU A 95 -10.30 8.65 6.21
CA LEU A 95 -11.74 8.58 6.09
C LEU A 95 -12.38 8.78 7.46
N PHE A 96 -13.42 9.60 7.53
CA PHE A 96 -14.18 9.89 8.73
C PHE A 96 -15.62 9.39 8.57
N GLY A 97 -16.38 9.44 9.67
CA GLY A 97 -17.82 9.18 9.63
C GLY A 97 -18.56 10.06 8.61
N GLY A 98 -19.65 9.53 8.03
CA GLY A 98 -20.47 10.28 7.07
C GLY A 98 -19.85 10.44 5.67
N GLY A 99 -18.75 9.75 5.36
CA GLY A 99 -18.13 9.79 4.03
C GLY A 99 -17.19 10.98 3.81
N LEU A 100 -16.91 11.76 4.86
CA LEU A 100 -15.90 12.80 4.82
C LEU A 100 -14.50 12.17 4.72
N TRP A 101 -13.60 12.82 3.99
CA TRP A 101 -12.23 12.36 3.87
C TRP A 101 -11.25 13.54 3.72
N THR A 102 -9.97 13.30 4.03
CA THR A 102 -8.86 14.22 3.74
C THR A 102 -7.68 13.46 3.14
N ALA A 103 -6.94 14.12 2.25
CA ALA A 103 -5.66 13.61 1.77
C ALA A 103 -4.66 13.47 2.92
N VAL A 104 -3.81 12.44 2.86
CA VAL A 104 -2.64 12.32 3.73
C VAL A 104 -1.44 12.86 2.98
N ASP A 105 -0.94 14.01 3.41
CA ASP A 105 0.30 14.55 2.90
C ASP A 105 1.47 13.67 3.34
N LYS A 106 2.24 13.19 2.36
CA LYS A 106 3.61 12.78 2.63
C LYS A 106 4.37 14.04 2.97
N ARG A 107 4.65 14.27 4.26
CA ARG A 107 5.81 15.10 4.57
C ARG A 107 6.98 14.39 3.91
N ALA A 108 7.57 15.02 2.90
CA ALA A 108 8.93 14.70 2.56
C ALA A 108 9.71 15.08 3.82
N ASP A 109 9.93 14.13 4.70
CA ASP A 109 10.96 14.24 5.71
C ASP A 109 12.26 14.25 4.90
N VAL A 110 12.63 15.44 4.42
CA VAL A 110 13.91 15.69 3.81
C VAL A 110 14.89 15.51 4.95
N ILE A 111 15.42 14.29 5.08
CA ILE A 111 16.60 14.06 5.90
C ILE A 111 17.72 14.71 5.11
N CYS A 112 18.12 15.92 5.49
CA CYS A 112 19.34 16.50 4.98
C CYS A 112 20.48 15.54 5.31
N ILE A 113 21.47 15.39 4.42
CA ILE A 113 22.59 14.46 4.63
C ILE A 113 23.29 14.76 5.99
N GLU A 114 23.27 16.01 6.43
CA GLU A 114 23.74 16.45 7.74
C GLU A 114 22.95 15.90 8.95
N ASP A 115 21.68 15.55 8.78
CA ASP A 115 20.80 15.04 9.84
C ASP A 115 20.80 13.50 9.92
N SER A 116 21.59 12.83 9.07
CA SER A 116 21.71 11.37 9.10
C SER A 116 22.45 10.91 10.36
N PRO A 117 21.84 10.05 11.22
CA PRO A 117 22.53 9.47 12.38
C PRO A 117 23.63 8.48 11.97
N ALA A 118 23.76 8.18 10.67
CA ALA A 118 24.91 7.47 10.14
C ALA A 118 26.14 8.37 10.27
N ARG A 119 26.92 8.13 11.32
CA ARG A 119 28.27 8.65 11.51
C ARG A 119 29.02 8.59 10.17
N PRO A 120 29.52 9.71 9.61
CA PRO A 120 30.15 9.66 8.31
C PRO A 120 31.38 8.74 8.40
N LEU A 121 31.29 7.57 7.77
CA LEU A 121 32.40 6.65 7.67
C LEU A 121 33.39 7.24 6.67
N ARG A 122 34.33 8.01 7.22
CA ARG A 122 35.52 8.57 6.57
C ARG A 122 35.21 9.61 5.48
N LEU A 123 36.13 10.56 5.37
CA LEU A 123 36.19 11.52 4.29
C LEU A 123 36.31 10.73 2.98
N VAL A 124 35.23 10.66 2.19
CA VAL A 124 35.29 10.05 0.87
C VAL A 124 36.22 10.89 0.03
N ASN A 125 37.34 10.31 -0.39
CA ASN A 125 38.31 10.95 -1.26
C ASN A 125 37.58 11.37 -2.54
N ARG A 126 37.60 12.66 -2.88
CA ARG A 126 36.77 13.27 -3.95
C ARG A 126 37.17 12.88 -5.39
N GLU A 127 38.07 11.92 -5.56
CA GLU A 127 38.60 11.47 -6.85
C GLU A 127 38.13 10.07 -7.27
N LEU A 128 37.13 9.48 -6.60
CA LEU A 128 36.54 8.22 -7.07
C LEU A 128 35.47 8.51 -8.13
N GLU A 129 35.76 8.07 -9.36
CA GLU A 129 34.85 8.12 -10.50
C GLU A 129 33.61 7.26 -10.19
N VAL A 130 32.48 7.92 -9.89
CA VAL A 130 31.25 7.29 -9.35
C VAL A 130 30.38 6.63 -10.43
N SER A 131 30.97 6.19 -11.54
CA SER A 131 30.19 5.81 -12.73
C SER A 131 29.64 4.39 -12.70
N PHE A 132 30.09 3.51 -11.79
CA PHE A 132 29.52 2.16 -11.69
C PHE A 132 29.81 1.49 -10.33
N ILE A 133 28.77 0.90 -9.74
CA ILE A 133 28.85 -0.01 -8.60
C ILE A 133 28.74 -1.43 -9.15
N ASP A 134 29.83 -2.18 -9.10
CA ASP A 134 29.87 -3.59 -9.48
C ASP A 134 29.39 -4.47 -8.30
N LEU A 135 28.16 -4.94 -8.39
CA LEU A 135 27.53 -5.82 -7.39
C LEU A 135 28.01 -7.27 -7.47
N THR A 136 28.92 -7.60 -8.38
CA THR A 136 29.48 -8.94 -8.55
C THR A 136 30.89 -9.08 -8.00
N ALA A 137 31.47 -7.99 -7.49
CA ALA A 137 32.78 -8.03 -6.85
C ALA A 137 32.72 -8.86 -5.56
N SER A 138 33.17 -10.11 -5.66
CA SER A 138 33.41 -10.97 -4.50
C SER A 138 34.61 -10.43 -3.72
N PHE A 139 34.36 -9.99 -2.48
CA PHE A 139 35.40 -9.63 -1.53
C PHE A 139 36.17 -10.90 -1.14
N THR A 140 37.40 -11.04 -1.62
CA THR A 140 38.38 -11.92 -0.98
C THR A 140 39.03 -11.12 0.14
N GLU A 141 38.70 -11.46 1.39
CA GLU A 141 39.44 -10.99 2.56
C GLU A 141 40.77 -11.76 2.60
N ASP A 142 41.86 -11.10 2.22
CA ASP A 142 43.20 -11.58 2.54
C ASP A 142 43.55 -11.15 3.97
N ALA A 143 44.01 -12.13 4.76
CA ALA A 143 44.37 -12.05 6.17
C ALA A 143 45.67 -11.27 6.45
#